data_AF-A0A379PM85-F1
#
_entry.id   AF-A0A379PM85-F1
#
_cell.length_a   1.000
_cell.length_b   1.000
_cell.length_c   1.000
_cell.angle_alpha   90.00
_cell.angle_beta   90.00
_cell.angle_gamma   90.00
#
_symmetry.space_group_name_H-M   'P 1'
#
loop_
_entity.id
_entity.type
_entity.pdbx_description
1 polymer ?
#
loop_
_entity_poly.entity_id
_entity_poly.type
_entity_poly.pdbx_seq_one_letter_code
_entity_poly.pdbx_strand_id
1 'polypeptide(L)'
;MSPPLDLDRLGRALQAMVERDGRPLLLRDEGSGRLHRLPADLAGAPDGVMPSILAAAGAVWQAATGRGLGVEQHRDPAALLGYRVAGVRGEPFTVVALSALEAIHRTGGPTALVVNDFAEVWRTLRAEASPPRRPAPGASP
;
A
#
# COMPACT_ATOMS: atom_id res chain seq x y z
N MET A 1 -9.01 -0.49 21.87
CA MET A 1 -7.84 -0.56 20.97
C MET A 1 -7.59 -2.01 20.64
N SER A 2 -7.45 -2.35 19.36
CA SER A 2 -7.09 -3.72 18.96
C SER A 2 -5.64 -4.02 19.40
N PRO A 3 -5.32 -5.27 19.79
CA PRO A 3 -3.93 -5.64 20.01
C PRO A 3 -3.12 -5.46 18.71
N PRO A 4 -1.80 -5.20 18.80
CA PRO A 4 -0.94 -5.16 17.62
C PRO A 4 -1.08 -6.44 16.80
N LEU A 5 -1.16 -6.30 15.48
CA LEU A 5 -1.20 -7.46 14.60
C LEU A 5 0.14 -8.18 14.57
N ASP A 6 0.08 -9.51 14.51
CA ASP A 6 1.21 -10.36 14.19
C ASP A 6 1.66 -10.07 12.74
N LEU A 7 2.84 -9.45 12.61
CA LEU A 7 3.41 -9.07 11.32
C LEU A 7 3.81 -10.28 10.48
N ASP A 8 4.20 -11.40 11.08
CA ASP A 8 4.54 -12.60 10.32
C ASP A 8 3.29 -13.22 9.71
N ARG A 9 2.18 -13.23 10.48
CA ARG A 9 0.88 -13.66 9.96
C ARG A 9 0.39 -12.73 8.85
N LEU A 10 0.55 -11.42 9.01
CA LEU A 10 0.21 -10.44 7.96
C LEU A 10 1.09 -10.65 6.72
N GLY A 11 2.40 -10.83 6.90
CA GLY A 11 3.35 -11.07 5.83
C GLY A 11 3.00 -12.30 5.01
N ARG A 12 2.73 -13.45 5.66
CA ARG A 12 2.27 -14.67 4.98
C ARG A 12 0.98 -14.45 4.19
N ALA A 13 0.05 -13.66 4.74
CA ALA A 13 -1.20 -13.36 4.04
C ALA A 13 -0.97 -12.49 2.80
N LEU A 14 -0.14 -11.45 2.89
CA LEU A 14 0.19 -10.58 1.75
C LEU A 14 0.93 -11.34 0.66
N GLN A 15 1.91 -12.17 1.02
CA GLN A 15 2.59 -13.06 0.09
C GLN A 15 1.57 -13.96 -0.63
N ALA A 16 0.71 -14.65 0.12
CA ALA A 16 -0.29 -15.54 -0.46
C ALA A 16 -1.28 -14.79 -1.37
N MET A 17 -1.63 -13.54 -1.07
CA MET A 17 -2.48 -12.72 -1.94
C MET A 17 -1.80 -12.42 -3.27
N VAL A 18 -0.52 -12.02 -3.25
CA VAL A 18 0.26 -11.74 -4.47
C VAL A 18 0.48 -13.00 -5.29
N GLU A 19 0.76 -14.14 -4.66
CA GLU A 19 0.89 -15.42 -5.35
C GLU A 19 -0.41 -15.86 -6.03
N ARG A 20 -1.55 -15.66 -5.35
CA ARG A 20 -2.88 -16.02 -5.88
C ARG A 20 -3.37 -15.08 -6.97
N ASP A 21 -2.95 -13.81 -6.94
CA ASP A 21 -3.24 -12.85 -7.99
C ASP A 21 -2.61 -13.27 -9.34
N GLY A 22 -1.48 -13.97 -9.30
CA GLY A 22 -0.86 -14.62 -10.46
C GLY A 22 -0.09 -13.67 -11.39
N ARG A 23 -0.26 -12.35 -11.24
CA ARG A 23 0.56 -11.37 -11.97
C ARG A 23 1.96 -11.31 -11.34
N PRO A 24 3.03 -11.21 -12.15
CA PRO A 24 4.39 -11.04 -11.63
C PRO A 24 4.53 -9.72 -10.87
N LEU A 25 5.21 -9.77 -9.72
CA LEU A 25 5.61 -8.60 -8.95
C LEU A 25 6.86 -7.97 -9.59
N LEU A 26 6.74 -6.72 -10.03
CA LEU A 26 7.80 -5.97 -10.71
C LEU A 26 8.10 -4.66 -9.99
N LEU A 27 9.38 -4.30 -9.91
CA LEU A 27 9.83 -2.98 -9.47
C LEU A 27 10.36 -2.21 -10.68
N ARG A 28 9.88 -0.98 -10.89
CA ARG A 28 10.44 -0.08 -11.90
C ARG A 28 11.58 0.71 -11.27
N ASP A 29 12.77 0.54 -11.82
CA ASP A 29 13.90 1.42 -11.56
C ASP A 29 13.63 2.76 -12.24
N GLU A 30 13.46 3.83 -11.45
CA GLU A 30 13.18 5.17 -11.98
C GLU A 30 14.38 5.80 -12.70
N GLY A 31 15.61 5.39 -12.36
CA GLY A 31 16.82 5.89 -13.01
C GLY A 31 17.01 5.33 -14.42
N SER A 32 16.70 4.05 -14.61
CA SER A 32 16.89 3.37 -15.91
C SER A 32 15.60 3.07 -16.68
N GLY A 33 14.44 3.18 -16.04
CA GLY A 33 13.14 2.77 -16.58
C GLY A 33 12.96 1.25 -16.66
N ARG A 34 13.94 0.45 -16.24
CA ARG A 34 13.89 -1.02 -16.34
C ARG A 34 12.95 -1.61 -15.30
N LEU A 35 12.32 -2.72 -15.68
CA LEU A 35 11.50 -3.52 -14.77
C LEU A 35 12.33 -4.68 -14.22
N HIS A 36 12.37 -4.78 -12.89
CA HIS A 36 13.02 -5.84 -12.14
C HIS A 36 11.97 -6.77 -11.57
N ARG A 37 12.04 -8.06 -11.90
CA ARG A 37 11.16 -9.06 -11.29
C ARG A 37 11.58 -9.29 -9.85
N LEU A 38 10.63 -9.19 -8.94
CA LEU A 38 10.81 -9.48 -7.53
C LEU A 38 10.20 -10.85 -7.17
N PRO A 39 10.79 -11.58 -6.22
CA PRO A 39 10.13 -12.74 -5.63
C PRO A 39 8.92 -12.30 -4.77
N ALA A 40 7.91 -13.17 -4.67
CA ALA A 40 6.63 -12.83 -4.04
C ALA A 40 6.71 -12.71 -2.51
N ASP A 41 7.68 -13.36 -1.88
CA ASP A 41 7.96 -13.26 -0.44
C ASP A 41 8.26 -11.82 -0.02
N LEU A 42 8.86 -11.00 -0.90
CA LEU A 42 9.06 -9.58 -0.64
C LEU A 42 7.76 -8.79 -0.45
N ALA A 43 6.62 -9.27 -0.96
CA ALA A 43 5.31 -8.65 -0.65
C ALA A 43 4.94 -8.76 0.83
N GLY A 44 5.36 -9.85 1.48
CA GLY A 44 5.15 -10.12 2.89
C GLY A 44 6.30 -9.70 3.81
N ALA A 45 7.42 -9.26 3.27
CA ALA A 45 8.58 -8.85 4.06
C ALA A 45 8.38 -7.43 4.62
N PRO A 46 8.52 -7.20 5.95
CA PRO A 46 8.35 -5.86 6.55
C PRO A 46 9.28 -4.79 5.99
N ASP A 47 10.47 -5.17 5.52
CA ASP A 47 11.51 -4.35 4.88
C ASP A 47 11.53 -4.52 3.34
N GLY A 48 10.56 -5.23 2.78
CA GLY A 48 10.37 -5.42 1.34
C GLY A 48 9.32 -4.46 0.77
N VAL A 49 8.31 -5.03 0.13
CA VAL A 49 7.21 -4.32 -0.54
C VAL A 49 6.02 -4.06 0.39
N MET A 50 5.96 -4.74 1.55
CA MET A 50 4.89 -4.55 2.55
C MET A 50 4.60 -3.07 2.88
N PRO A 51 5.60 -2.17 3.08
CA PRO A 51 5.32 -0.76 3.35
C PRO A 51 4.43 -0.09 2.30
N SER A 52 4.67 -0.35 1.02
CA SER A 52 3.88 0.22 -0.10
C SER A 52 2.49 -0.39 -0.18
N ILE A 53 2.36 -1.71 -0.02
CA ILE A 53 1.06 -2.39 0.01
C ILE A 53 0.20 -1.82 1.15
N LEU A 54 0.76 -1.72 2.35
CA LEU A 54 0.04 -1.22 3.52
C LEU A 54 -0.28 0.27 3.45
N ALA A 55 0.56 1.08 2.79
CA ALA A 55 0.25 2.47 2.51
C ALA A 55 -0.97 2.60 1.59
N ALA A 56 -1.00 1.84 0.48
CA ALA A 56 -2.13 1.82 -0.44
C ALA A 56 -3.40 1.26 0.22
N ALA A 57 -3.29 0.16 0.98
CA ALA A 57 -4.38 -0.39 1.80
C ALA A 57 -4.91 0.65 2.81
N GLY A 58 -4.00 1.43 3.41
CA GLY A 58 -4.35 2.52 4.32
C GLY A 58 -5.21 3.57 3.63
N ALA A 59 -4.90 3.93 2.39
CA ALA A 59 -5.70 4.85 1.60
C ALA A 59 -7.08 4.26 1.22
N VAL A 60 -7.15 2.96 0.91
CA VAL A 60 -8.43 2.26 0.66
C VAL A 60 -9.34 2.37 1.89
N TRP A 61 -8.82 2.03 3.07
CA TRP A 61 -9.60 2.10 4.30
C TRP A 61 -10.00 3.53 4.68
N GLN A 62 -9.07 4.47 4.52
CA GLN A 62 -9.31 5.89 4.79
C GLN A 62 -10.39 6.47 3.87
N ALA A 63 -10.38 6.13 2.58
CA ALA A 63 -11.41 6.59 1.63
C ALA A 63 -12.80 6.02 1.98
N ALA A 64 -12.86 4.76 2.45
CA ALA A 64 -14.12 4.12 2.81
C ALA A 64 -14.70 4.58 4.15
N THR A 65 -13.85 4.96 5.12
CA THR A 65 -14.28 5.12 6.53
C THR A 65 -13.84 6.42 7.19
N GLY A 66 -12.95 7.19 6.57
CA GLY A 66 -12.30 8.34 7.19
C GLY A 66 -11.26 7.98 8.27
N ARG A 67 -10.92 6.69 8.45
CA ARG A 67 -9.98 6.21 9.47
C ARG A 67 -8.76 5.54 8.84
N GLY A 68 -7.61 5.63 9.51
CA GLY A 68 -6.37 4.99 9.09
C GLY A 68 -6.20 3.59 9.69
N LEU A 69 -5.44 2.72 9.00
CA LEU A 69 -5.13 1.36 9.48
C LEU A 69 -4.15 1.32 10.67
N GLY A 70 -3.55 2.46 11.04
CA GLY A 70 -2.56 2.54 12.12
C GLY A 70 -1.28 1.75 11.82
N VAL A 71 -0.77 1.89 10.59
CA VAL A 71 0.50 1.30 10.16
C VAL A 71 1.66 2.14 10.72
N GLU A 72 2.57 1.50 11.43
CA GLU A 72 3.79 2.10 11.96
C GLU A 72 4.96 1.75 11.02
N GLN A 73 5.61 2.78 10.46
CA GLN A 73 6.76 2.62 9.57
C GLN A 73 7.95 3.43 10.08
N HIS A 74 9.15 2.91 9.87
CA HIS A 74 10.41 3.61 10.17
C HIS A 74 11.30 3.63 8.94
N ARG A 75 12.09 4.71 8.81
CA ARG A 75 13.12 4.78 7.78
C ARG A 75 14.19 3.73 8.08
N ASP A 76 14.52 2.94 7.07
CA ASP A 76 15.55 1.91 7.12
C ASP A 76 16.31 1.92 5.78
N PRO A 77 17.51 2.51 5.71
CA PRO A 77 18.29 2.57 4.48
C PRO A 77 18.69 1.20 3.90
N ALA A 78 18.62 0.13 4.69
CA ALA A 78 18.90 -1.23 4.22
C ALA A 78 17.66 -1.94 3.65
N ALA A 79 16.46 -1.42 3.92
CA ALA A 79 15.21 -1.95 3.38
C ALA A 79 15.06 -1.65 1.88
N LEU A 80 14.35 -2.52 1.15
CA LEU A 80 14.17 -2.44 -0.30
C LEU A 80 13.67 -1.07 -0.78
N LEU A 81 12.76 -0.47 0.00
CA LEU A 81 12.12 0.81 -0.31
C LEU A 81 12.59 1.96 0.59
N GLY A 82 13.65 1.75 1.39
CA GLY A 82 14.14 2.73 2.36
C GLY A 82 13.29 2.87 3.63
N TYR A 83 12.27 2.04 3.79
CA TYR A 83 11.36 2.00 4.95
C TYR A 83 11.03 0.56 5.32
N ARG A 84 10.77 0.33 6.61
CA ARG A 84 10.25 -0.94 7.13
C ARG A 84 8.97 -0.73 7.94
N VAL A 85 8.09 -1.72 7.92
CA VAL A 85 6.93 -1.82 8.80
C VAL A 85 7.38 -2.33 10.18
N ALA A 86 6.98 -1.61 11.22
CA ALA A 86 7.25 -1.98 12.62
C ALA A 86 6.01 -2.47 13.37
N GLY A 87 4.82 -2.18 12.86
CA GLY A 87 3.57 -2.63 13.47
C GLY A 87 2.33 -2.17 12.71
N VAL A 88 1.19 -2.80 13.04
CA VAL A 88 -0.15 -2.36 12.63
C VAL A 88 -1.08 -2.45 13.84
N ARG A 89 -1.65 -1.31 14.26
CA ARG A 89 -2.40 -1.21 15.54
C ARG A 89 -3.77 -0.52 15.45
N GLY A 90 -4.17 -0.07 14.27
CA GLY A 90 -5.42 0.69 14.09
C GLY A 90 -6.66 -0.17 13.94
N GLU A 91 -6.54 -1.33 13.28
CA GLU A 91 -7.69 -2.13 12.84
C GLU A 91 -7.45 -3.65 12.95
N PRO A 92 -8.51 -4.48 13.01
CA PRO A 92 -8.39 -5.94 13.02
C PRO A 92 -7.72 -6.50 11.76
N PHE A 93 -7.12 -7.68 11.88
CA PHE A 93 -6.44 -8.39 10.79
C PHE A 93 -7.27 -8.43 9.49
N THR A 94 -8.55 -8.78 9.59
CA THR A 94 -9.44 -8.91 8.43
C THR A 94 -9.60 -7.59 7.67
N VAL A 95 -9.66 -6.46 8.38
CA VAL A 95 -9.78 -5.13 7.77
C VAL A 95 -8.51 -4.80 7.00
N VAL A 96 -7.34 -5.03 7.60
CA VAL A 96 -6.05 -4.81 6.94
C VAL A 96 -5.90 -5.72 5.73
N ALA A 97 -6.23 -7.01 5.87
CA ALA A 97 -6.15 -8.00 4.81
C ALA A 97 -7.06 -7.67 3.61
N LEU A 98 -8.32 -7.29 3.85
CA LEU A 98 -9.25 -6.92 2.78
C LEU A 98 -8.85 -5.61 2.11
N SER A 99 -8.38 -4.63 2.89
CA SER A 99 -7.90 -3.36 2.33
C SER A 99 -6.65 -3.58 1.46
N ALA A 100 -5.76 -4.49 1.86
CA ALA A 100 -4.60 -4.87 1.07
C ALA A 100 -4.97 -5.64 -0.20
N LEU A 101 -5.94 -6.55 -0.14
CA LEU A 101 -6.44 -7.26 -1.30
C LEU A 101 -7.01 -6.28 -2.35
N GLU A 102 -7.80 -5.31 -1.89
CA GLU A 102 -8.34 -4.26 -2.76
C GLU A 102 -7.22 -3.38 -3.35
N ALA A 103 -6.21 -3.01 -2.54
CA ALA A 103 -5.06 -2.28 -3.04
C ALA A 103 -4.31 -3.06 -4.13
N ILE A 104 -4.05 -4.35 -3.93
CA ILE A 104 -3.43 -5.26 -4.93
C ILE A 104 -4.27 -5.32 -6.21
N HIS A 105 -5.60 -5.38 -6.09
CA HIS A 105 -6.50 -5.41 -7.24
C HIS A 105 -6.44 -4.12 -8.06
N ARG A 106 -6.32 -2.96 -7.40
CA ARG A 106 -6.19 -1.65 -8.07
C ARG A 106 -4.79 -1.34 -8.58
N THR A 107 -3.78 -2.07 -8.14
CA THR A 107 -2.38 -1.80 -8.50
C THR A 107 -1.98 -2.51 -9.79
N GLY A 108 -1.18 -1.80 -10.59
CA GLY A 108 -0.61 -2.31 -11.81
C GLY A 108 -1.61 -2.42 -12.95
N GLY A 109 -1.19 -3.11 -14.01
CA GLY A 109 -2.00 -3.37 -15.19
C GLY A 109 -2.48 -4.84 -15.27
N PRO A 110 -3.04 -5.25 -16.41
CA PRO A 110 -3.50 -6.62 -16.61
C PRO A 110 -2.36 -7.66 -16.60
N THR A 111 -1.10 -7.22 -16.77
CA THR A 111 0.05 -8.12 -16.98
C THR A 111 1.02 -8.18 -15.80
N ALA A 112 0.96 -7.25 -14.84
CA ALA A 112 1.94 -7.17 -13.76
C ALA A 112 1.44 -6.33 -12.58
N LEU A 113 1.89 -6.71 -11.38
CA LEU A 113 1.83 -5.88 -10.18
C LEU A 113 3.11 -5.05 -10.11
N VAL A 114 3.04 -3.78 -10.50
CA VAL A 114 4.20 -2.87 -10.43
C VAL A 114 4.21 -2.18 -9.08
N VAL A 115 5.27 -2.37 -8.30
CA VAL A 115 5.39 -1.86 -6.92
C VAL A 115 5.21 -0.35 -6.84
N ASN A 116 5.77 0.39 -7.81
CA ASN A 116 5.67 1.84 -7.88
C ASN A 116 4.20 2.30 -8.01
N ASP A 117 3.33 1.48 -8.62
CA ASP A 117 1.93 1.85 -8.88
C ASP A 117 1.06 1.79 -7.61
N PHE A 118 1.53 1.18 -6.50
CA PHE A 118 0.88 1.34 -5.19
C PHE A 118 0.85 2.80 -4.74
N ALA A 119 1.87 3.59 -5.11
CA ALA A 119 1.89 5.03 -4.81
C ALA A 119 0.80 5.77 -5.60
N GLU A 120 0.45 5.30 -6.80
CA GLU A 120 -0.63 5.88 -7.59
C GLU A 120 -2.00 5.60 -6.97
N VAL A 121 -2.23 4.37 -6.49
CA VAL A 121 -3.45 4.02 -5.74
C VAL A 121 -3.62 4.93 -4.53
N TRP A 122 -2.53 5.11 -3.76
CA TRP A 122 -2.55 6.01 -2.60
C TRP A 122 -2.84 7.47 -2.98
N ARG A 123 -2.17 8.00 -4.02
CA ARG A 123 -2.37 9.39 -4.47
C ARG A 123 -3.81 9.64 -4.93
N THR A 124 -4.35 8.74 -5.75
CA THR A 124 -5.70 8.82 -6.32
C THR A 124 -6.75 8.87 -5.20
N LEU A 125 -6.70 7.90 -4.28
CA LEU A 125 -7.68 7.80 -3.20
C LEU A 125 -7.63 8.99 -2.23
N ARG A 126 -6.45 9.57 -1.98
CA ARG A 126 -6.35 10.78 -1.15
C ARG A 126 -6.87 12.03 -1.86
N ALA A 127 -6.74 12.10 -3.19
CA ALA A 127 -7.30 13.19 -3.97
C ALA A 127 -8.84 13.13 -3.96
N GLU A 128 -9.41 11.94 -4.12
CA GLU A 128 -10.87 11.71 -4.04
C GLU A 128 -11.45 12.05 -2.65
N ALA A 129 -10.70 11.74 -1.59
CA ALA A 129 -11.12 12.03 -0.22
C ALA A 129 -11.02 13.52 0.17
N SER A 130 -10.37 14.37 -0.64
CA SER A 130 -10.29 15.82 -0.37
C SER A 130 -11.56 16.52 -0.87
N PRO A 131 -12.27 17.30 -0.04
CA PRO A 131 -13.45 18.02 -0.51
C PRO A 131 -13.07 19.01 -1.62
N PRO A 132 -13.95 19.26 -2.61
CA PRO A 132 -13.68 20.25 -3.64
C PRO A 132 -13.40 21.60 -2.98
N ARG A 133 -12.28 22.22 -3.35
CA ARG A 133 -11.92 23.57 -2.89
C ARG A 133 -13.07 24.50 -3.29
N ARG A 134 -13.88 24.93 -2.32
CA ARG A 134 -14.90 25.97 -2.55
C ARG A 134 -14.17 27.18 -3.14
N PRO A 135 -14.62 27.75 -4.28
CA PRO A 135 -14.07 29.01 -4.74
C PRO A 135 -14.21 30.03 -3.61
N ALA A 136 -13.15 30.79 -3.35
CA ALA A 136 -13.20 31.86 -2.37
C ALA A 136 -14.36 32.80 -2.71
N PRO A 137 -15.28 33.10 -1.78
CA PRO A 137 -16.34 34.07 -2.04
C PRO A 137 -15.66 35.44 -2.21
N GLY A 138 -15.60 35.94 -3.44
CA GLY A 138 -15.03 37.26 -3.73
C GLY A 138 -14.31 37.43 -5.07
N ALA A 139 -14.08 36.37 -5.84
CA ALA A 139 -13.56 36.53 -7.21
C ALA A 139 -14.72 36.75 -8.20
N SER A 140 -15.18 37.99 -8.30
CA SER A 140 -15.89 38.50 -9.48
C SER A 140 -14.93 39.37 -10.30
N PRO A 141 -15.09 39.40 -11.64
CA PRO A 141 -14.16 40.02 -12.59
C PRO A 141 -14.00 41.53 -12.44
#